data_AF-A0A7T1HSC0-F1
#
_entry.id   AF-A0A7T1HSC0-F1
#
_cell.length_a   1.000
_cell.length_b   1.000
_cell.length_c   1.000
_cell.angle_alpha   90.00
_cell.angle_beta   90.00
_cell.angle_gamma   90.00
#
_symmetry.space_group_name_H-M   'P 1'
#
loop_
_entity.id
_entity.type
_entity.pdbx_description
1 polymer ?
#
loop_
_entity_poly.entity_id
_entity_poly.type
_entity_poly.pdbx_seq_one_letter_code
_entity_poly.pdbx_strand_id
1 'polypeptide(L)'
;MGPVQKSQTTSEQIRTMPGAEFLWLLLRHVLPRRFRRVRDFGILHANCKRLVQLLQLVLKVPIPSPRLPLQRSPVLCQSCGKAMTLIARMVRIPEHQLC
;
A
#
# COMPACT_ATOMS: atom_id res chain seq x y z
N MET A 1 -33.10 -10.05 21.76
CA MET A 1 -33.32 -11.01 20.65
C MET A 1 -34.80 -10.96 20.30
N GLY A 2 -35.16 -10.34 19.17
CA GLY A 2 -36.54 -10.25 18.67
C GLY A 2 -36.62 -10.81 17.24
N PRO A 3 -37.76 -11.36 16.82
CA PRO A 3 -37.85 -12.41 15.81
C PRO A 3 -37.59 -11.90 14.38
N VAL A 4 -36.70 -12.59 13.67
CA VAL A 4 -36.48 -12.42 12.22
C VAL A 4 -37.50 -13.29 11.48
N GLN A 5 -38.47 -12.67 10.82
CA GLN A 5 -39.41 -13.37 9.93
C GLN A 5 -38.86 -13.42 8.49
N LYS A 6 -39.10 -14.55 7.83
CA LYS A 6 -38.48 -14.98 6.57
C LYS A 6 -38.96 -14.17 5.34
N SER A 7 -38.03 -14.02 4.41
CA SER A 7 -38.07 -13.32 3.13
C SER A 7 -38.91 -14.02 2.06
N GLN A 8 -39.98 -13.40 1.58
CA GLN A 8 -40.62 -13.70 0.29
C GLN A 8 -41.23 -12.43 -0.32
N THR A 9 -40.41 -11.53 -0.88
CA THR A 9 -40.88 -10.49 -1.79
C THR A 9 -39.74 -10.11 -2.75
N THR A 10 -39.90 -10.43 -4.03
CA THR A 10 -39.04 -9.98 -5.14
C THR A 10 -39.45 -8.56 -5.55
N SER A 11 -39.56 -7.66 -4.59
CA SER A 11 -39.89 -6.25 -4.82
C SER A 11 -38.99 -5.37 -3.96
N GLU A 12 -38.48 -4.30 -4.54
CA GLU A 12 -37.65 -3.32 -3.84
C GLU A 12 -38.49 -2.67 -2.74
N GLN A 13 -38.08 -2.84 -1.48
CA GLN A 13 -38.77 -2.28 -0.32
C GLN A 13 -37.97 -1.11 0.24
N ILE A 14 -38.60 0.05 0.37
CA ILE A 14 -38.06 1.21 1.06
C ILE A 14 -38.25 1.01 2.56
N ARG A 15 -37.17 1.12 3.34
CA ARG A 15 -37.19 1.00 4.81
C ARG A 15 -36.76 2.31 5.45
N THR A 16 -37.55 2.80 6.39
CA THR A 16 -37.20 3.94 7.26
C THR A 16 -36.59 3.41 8.55
N MET A 17 -35.42 3.92 8.93
CA MET A 17 -34.71 3.53 10.16
C MET A 17 -33.99 4.74 10.77
N PRO A 18 -33.61 4.69 12.05
CA PRO A 18 -32.79 5.73 12.67
C PRO A 18 -31.48 5.96 11.91
N GLY A 19 -31.05 7.22 11.79
CA GLY A 19 -29.86 7.58 11.02
C GLY A 19 -28.59 6.86 11.46
N ALA A 20 -28.44 6.61 12.77
CA ALA A 20 -27.30 5.86 13.31
C ALA A 20 -27.26 4.39 12.84
N GLU A 21 -28.42 3.72 12.79
CA GLU A 21 -28.52 2.34 12.29
C GLU A 21 -28.26 2.27 10.78
N PHE A 22 -28.78 3.26 10.03
CA PHE A 22 -28.51 3.38 8.60
C PHE A 22 -27.02 3.52 8.33
N LEU A 23 -26.35 4.44 9.05
CA LEU A 23 -24.90 4.63 8.92
C LEU A 23 -24.13 3.35 9.25
N TRP A 24 -24.51 2.63 10.32
CA TRP A 24 -23.88 1.36 10.66
C TRP A 24 -23.99 0.32 9.53
N LEU A 25 -25.17 0.16 8.93
CA LEU A 25 -25.39 -0.77 7.82
C LEU A 25 -24.65 -0.34 6.55
N LEU A 26 -24.67 0.95 6.23
CA LEU A 26 -23.94 1.52 5.10
C LEU A 26 -22.44 1.29 5.25
N LEU A 27 -21.89 1.59 6.42
CA LEU A 27 -20.48 1.38 6.73
C LEU A 27 -20.12 -0.11 6.66
N ARG A 28 -20.97 -1.02 7.11
CA ARG A 28 -20.73 -2.47 6.96
C ARG A 28 -20.69 -2.93 5.50
N HIS A 29 -21.39 -2.25 4.59
CA HIS A 29 -21.40 -2.56 3.16
C HIS A 29 -20.24 -1.91 2.40
N VAL A 30 -20.00 -0.61 2.65
CA VAL A 30 -19.00 0.20 1.94
C VAL A 30 -17.58 -0.16 2.39
N LEU A 31 -17.41 -0.54 3.66
CA LEU A 31 -16.09 -0.72 4.23
C LEU A 31 -15.58 -2.15 4.02
N PRO A 32 -14.40 -2.34 3.41
CA PRO A 32 -13.84 -3.67 3.23
C PRO A 32 -13.63 -4.36 4.59
N ARG A 33 -13.87 -5.68 4.65
CA ARG A 33 -13.79 -6.50 5.89
C ARG A 33 -12.50 -6.32 6.70
N ARG A 34 -11.46 -5.85 6.04
CA ARG A 34 -10.20 -5.41 6.63
C ARG A 34 -9.84 -4.13 5.90
N PHE A 35 -10.37 -2.99 6.33
CA PHE A 35 -9.84 -1.71 5.90
C PHE A 35 -8.34 -1.83 5.75
N ARG A 36 -7.88 -1.69 4.51
CA ARG A 36 -6.45 -1.73 4.26
C ARG A 36 -5.89 -0.61 5.11
N ARG A 37 -5.01 -0.94 6.07
CA ARG A 37 -4.20 0.09 6.72
C ARG A 37 -3.57 0.87 5.57
N VAL A 38 -3.95 2.12 5.41
CA VAL A 38 -3.29 3.03 4.49
C VAL A 38 -1.87 3.14 5.03
N ARG A 39 -0.92 2.49 4.36
CA ARG A 39 0.50 2.56 4.74
C ARG A 39 1.13 3.86 4.25
N ASP A 40 0.39 4.61 3.44
CA ASP A 40 0.84 5.74 2.66
C ASP A 40 -0.20 6.87 2.79
N PHE A 41 -0.16 7.63 3.88
CA PHE A 41 -0.99 8.84 4.04
C PHE A 41 -0.12 10.06 4.33
N GLY A 42 -0.55 11.21 3.83
CA GLY A 42 0.19 12.47 3.97
C GLY A 42 1.63 12.33 3.48
N ILE A 43 2.58 12.82 4.28
CA ILE A 43 4.02 12.81 3.97
C ILE A 43 4.64 11.41 3.85
N LEU A 44 3.97 10.36 4.35
CA LEU A 44 4.46 8.98 4.26
C LEU A 44 4.16 8.33 2.90
N HIS A 45 3.34 8.96 2.07
CA HIS A 45 2.96 8.42 0.76
C HIS A 45 4.15 8.44 -0.22
N ALA A 46 4.30 7.38 -1.02
CA ALA A 46 5.43 7.22 -1.95
C ALA A 46 5.58 8.38 -2.97
N ASN A 47 4.47 9.06 -3.32
CA ASN A 47 4.47 10.24 -4.20
C ASN A 47 4.87 11.55 -3.50
N CYS A 48 4.95 11.59 -2.17
CA CYS A 48 5.26 12.78 -1.40
C CYS A 48 6.76 13.03 -1.21
N LYS A 49 7.64 12.29 -1.92
CA LYS A 49 9.11 12.45 -1.84
C LYS A 49 9.57 13.89 -2.06
N ARG A 50 8.97 14.60 -3.01
CA ARG A 50 9.30 16.03 -3.28
C ARG A 50 8.93 16.94 -2.11
N LEU A 51 7.78 16.72 -1.49
CA LEU A 51 7.34 17.46 -0.31
C LEU A 51 8.27 17.19 0.88
N VAL A 52 8.66 15.93 1.10
CA VAL A 52 9.63 15.55 2.13
C VAL A 52 10.98 16.21 1.90
N GLN A 53 11.47 16.25 0.66
CA GLN A 53 12.71 16.97 0.32
C GLN A 53 12.62 18.47 0.59
N LEU A 54 11.51 19.11 0.21
CA LEU A 54 11.28 20.52 0.49
C LEU A 54 11.28 20.80 1.99
N LEU A 55 10.59 19.96 2.79
CA LEU A 55 10.58 20.09 4.24
C LEU A 55 11.97 19.94 4.84
N GLN A 56 12.78 18.98 4.36
CA GLN A 56 14.15 18.82 4.82
C GLN A 56 15.02 20.05 4.54
N LEU A 57 14.83 20.71 3.39
CA LEU A 57 15.54 21.96 3.03
C LEU A 57 15.11 23.14 3.92
N VAL A 58 13.80 23.36 4.07
CA VAL A 58 13.25 24.45 4.88
C VAL A 58 13.65 24.31 6.36
N LEU A 59 13.58 23.09 6.88
CA LEU A 59 13.92 22.78 8.26
C LEU A 59 15.43 22.58 8.49
N LYS A 60 16.26 22.70 7.44
CA LYS A 60 17.72 22.48 7.48
C LYS A 60 18.10 21.15 8.14
N VAL A 61 17.35 20.08 7.84
CA VAL A 61 17.58 18.75 8.39
C VAL A 61 18.95 18.24 7.91
N PRO A 62 19.83 17.76 8.80
CA PRO A 62 21.08 17.13 8.40
C PRO A 62 20.78 15.78 7.73
N ILE A 63 20.70 15.77 6.40
CA ILE A 63 20.52 14.55 5.63
C ILE A 63 21.90 13.91 5.44
N PRO A 64 22.12 12.66 5.88
CA PRO A 64 23.37 11.97 5.62
C PRO A 64 23.59 11.85 4.11
N SER A 65 24.82 12.06 3.66
CA SER A 65 25.17 11.88 2.26
C SER A 65 24.80 10.47 1.79
N PRO A 66 24.40 10.30 0.51
CA PRO A 66 24.20 8.98 -0.06
C PRO A 66 25.46 8.16 0.20
N ARG A 67 25.31 7.05 0.94
CA ARG A 67 26.43 6.14 1.13
C ARG A 67 26.89 5.71 -0.25
N LEU A 68 28.20 5.80 -0.51
CA LEU A 68 28.78 5.26 -1.72
C LEU A 68 28.27 3.82 -1.89
N PRO A 69 27.87 3.41 -3.11
CA PRO A 69 27.41 2.05 -3.32
C PRO A 69 28.47 1.10 -2.77
N LEU A 70 28.12 0.29 -1.77
CA LEU A 70 29.01 -0.78 -1.36
C LEU A 70 29.26 -1.62 -2.61
N GLN A 71 30.53 -1.82 -2.94
CA GLN A 71 30.88 -2.76 -3.99
C GLN A 71 30.30 -4.12 -3.59
N ARG A 72 29.39 -4.63 -4.43
CA ARG A 72 28.84 -5.97 -4.24
C ARG A 72 29.95 -6.98 -4.52
N SER A 73 30.04 -7.99 -3.68
CA SER A 73 30.95 -9.12 -3.93
C SER A 73 30.71 -9.67 -5.34
N PRO A 74 31.78 -10.00 -6.09
CA PRO A 74 31.65 -10.52 -7.44
C PRO A 74 30.91 -11.85 -7.43
N VAL A 75 30.12 -12.11 -8.47
CA VAL A 75 29.54 -13.43 -8.69
C VAL A 75 30.66 -14.36 -9.15
N LEU A 76 30.90 -15.45 -8.42
CA LEU A 76 31.94 -16.41 -8.74
C LEU A 76 31.36 -17.60 -9.53
N CYS A 77 32.14 -18.11 -10.47
CA CYS A 77 31.82 -19.34 -11.20
C CYS A 77 31.89 -20.55 -10.26
N GLN A 78 30.85 -21.39 -10.26
CA GLN A 78 30.78 -22.56 -9.37
C GLN A 78 31.83 -23.64 -9.69
N SER A 79 32.33 -23.70 -10.92
CA SER A 79 33.32 -24.71 -11.34
C SER A 79 34.76 -24.26 -11.18
N CYS A 80 35.07 -22.98 -11.41
CA CYS A 80 36.45 -22.48 -11.42
C CYS A 80 36.75 -21.34 -10.43
N GLY A 81 35.74 -20.83 -9.71
CA GLY A 81 35.89 -19.79 -8.70
C GLY A 81 36.23 -18.38 -9.22
N LYS A 82 36.35 -18.20 -10.54
CA LYS A 82 36.67 -16.89 -11.15
C LYS A 82 35.47 -15.95 -11.15
N ALA A 83 35.73 -14.65 -11.07
CA ALA A 83 34.70 -13.62 -11.16
C ALA A 83 34.01 -13.64 -12.54
N MET A 84 32.69 -13.64 -12.53
CA MET A 84 31.84 -13.67 -13.72
C MET A 84 31.40 -12.27 -14.12
N THR A 85 31.35 -12.02 -15.42
CA THR A 85 30.74 -10.81 -16.00
C THR A 85 29.22 -10.97 -16.04
N LEU A 86 28.49 -10.04 -15.41
CA LEU A 86 27.03 -10.00 -15.49
C LEU A 86 26.60 -9.45 -16.85
N ILE A 87 25.97 -10.29 -17.69
CA ILE A 87 25.52 -9.90 -19.05
C ILE A 87 24.12 -9.28 -19.00
N ALA A 88 23.22 -9.80 -18.16
CA ALA A 88 21.86 -9.31 -18.01
C ALA A 88 21.34 -9.53 -16.59
N ARG A 89 20.39 -8.69 -16.17
CA ARG A 89 19.66 -8.81 -14.90
C ARG A 89 18.17 -8.75 -15.18
N MET A 90 17.45 -9.84 -14.91
CA MET A 90 15.98 -9.80 -14.95
C MET A 90 15.48 -9.11 -13.68
N VAL A 91 14.88 -7.93 -13.85
CA VAL A 91 14.16 -7.25 -12.78
C VAL A 91 12.68 -7.62 -12.93
N ARG A 92 12.11 -8.30 -11.93
CA ARG A 92 10.65 -8.43 -11.86
C ARG A 92 10.08 -7.07 -11.50
N ILE A 93 9.38 -6.44 -12.43
CA ILE A 93 8.59 -5.24 -12.13
C ILE A 93 7.40 -5.72 -11.29
N PRO A 94 7.21 -5.23 -10.05
CA PRO A 94 6.01 -5.57 -9.30
C PRO A 94 4.81 -4.92 -9.97
N GLU A 95 3.87 -5.73 -10.46
CA GLU A 95 2.59 -5.38 -11.11
C GLU A 95 1.59 -4.65 -10.16
N HIS A 96 2.07 -3.87 -9.20
CA HIS A 96 1.21 -3.21 -8.20
C HIS A 96 1.28 -1.68 -8.24
N GLN A 97 1.30 -1.11 -9.45
CA GLN A 97 1.20 0.34 -9.71
C GLN A 97 -0.03 0.69 -10.56
N LEU A 98 -1.15 -0.01 -10.33
CA LEU A 98 -2.47 0.37 -10.84
C LEU A 98 -3.51 0.12 -9.73
N CYS A 99 -3.55 1.00 -8.74
CA CYS A 99 -4.67 1.27 -7.82
C CYS A 99 -4.30 2.48 -6.95
#